data_AF-A0A3C1UR68-F1
#
_entry.id   AF-A0A3C1UR68-F1
#
_cell.length_a   1.000
_cell.length_b   1.000
_cell.length_c   1.000
_cell.angle_alpha   90.00
_cell.angle_beta   90.00
_cell.angle_gamma   90.00
#
_symmetry.space_group_name_H-M   'P 1'
#
loop_
_entity.id
_entity.type
_entity.pdbx_description
1 polymer ?
#
loop_
_entity_poly.entity_id
_entity_poly.type
_entity_poly.pdbx_seq_one_letter_code
_entity_poly.pdbx_strand_id
1 'polypeptide(L)'
;VVFSKDWAWFTYYYWLDDQKAPDFARCVDIHRKPGYDPVELFLDPALKFPKLKIVQRLLQKKLGFRMLMDVIPLDATLVKGSHGTRPADERHFPVILSNTSGLIPDDDCISSVRVAEVIKSYFSDQ
;
A
#
# COMPACT_ATOMS: atom_id res chain seq x y z
N VAL A 1 15.68 1.48 -13.41
CA VAL A 1 14.42 1.35 -12.64
C VAL A 1 14.06 -0.12 -12.59
N VAL A 2 13.68 -0.65 -11.43
CA VAL A 2 13.26 -2.05 -11.26
C VAL A 2 11.77 -2.09 -10.93
N PHE A 3 11.08 -3.12 -11.42
CA PHE A 3 9.67 -3.38 -11.16
C PHE A 3 9.53 -4.68 -10.39
N SER A 4 8.59 -4.73 -9.45
CA SER A 4 8.17 -5.99 -8.85
C SER A 4 7.31 -6.76 -9.84
N LYS A 5 7.07 -8.05 -9.56
CA LYS A 5 5.99 -8.79 -10.22
C LYS A 5 4.66 -8.07 -9.98
N ASP A 6 3.72 -8.18 -10.90
CA ASP A 6 2.39 -7.55 -10.85
C ASP A 6 1.52 -8.00 -9.66
N TRP A 7 1.89 -9.09 -8.98
CA TRP A 7 1.29 -9.56 -7.72
C TRP A 7 2.20 -9.43 -6.50
N ALA A 8 3.31 -8.69 -6.61
CA ALA A 8 4.29 -8.55 -5.53
C ALA A 8 4.67 -7.08 -5.29
N TRP A 9 5.29 -6.82 -4.14
CA TRP A 9 5.82 -5.52 -3.76
C TRP A 9 7.24 -5.69 -3.20
N PHE A 10 8.02 -4.61 -3.20
CA PHE A 10 9.37 -4.62 -2.62
C PHE A 10 9.31 -4.31 -1.13
N THR A 11 9.85 -5.20 -0.31
CA THR A 11 10.09 -4.90 1.10
C THR A 11 11.43 -4.16 1.25
N TYR A 12 11.56 -3.32 2.28
CA TYR A 12 12.84 -2.65 2.57
C TYR A 12 13.74 -3.47 3.50
N TYR A 13 13.29 -4.65 3.94
CA TYR A 13 13.96 -5.45 4.96
C TYR A 13 15.32 -5.89 4.45
N TYR A 14 16.36 -5.21 4.93
CA TYR A 14 17.76 -5.51 4.59
C TYR A 14 18.37 -6.55 5.54
N TRP A 15 17.57 -7.10 6.47
CA TRP A 15 17.93 -8.20 7.35
C TRP A 15 17.33 -9.51 6.83
N LEU A 16 18.03 -10.62 7.05
CA LEU A 16 17.56 -11.97 6.66
C LEU A 16 16.93 -12.74 7.82
N ASP A 17 17.08 -12.23 9.05
CA ASP A 17 16.60 -12.83 10.29
C ASP A 17 15.85 -11.76 11.08
N ASP A 18 14.56 -11.99 11.31
CA ASP A 18 13.68 -11.07 12.02
C ASP A 18 14.11 -10.82 13.48
N GLN A 19 14.93 -11.69 14.07
CA GLN A 19 15.53 -11.43 15.39
C GLN A 19 16.56 -10.29 15.34
N LYS A 20 17.08 -9.96 14.16
CA LYS A 20 18.00 -8.85 13.91
C LYS A 20 17.28 -7.61 13.34
N ALA A 21 15.95 -7.66 13.23
CA ALA A 21 15.18 -6.52 12.77
C ALA A 21 15.38 -5.35 13.76
N PRO A 22 15.61 -4.13 13.26
CA PRO A 22 15.73 -2.97 14.12
C PRO A 22 14.41 -2.66 14.81
N ASP A 23 14.48 -2.12 16.03
CA ASP A 23 13.32 -1.75 16.85
C ASP A 23 12.23 -0.93 16.13
N PHE A 24 12.63 -0.06 15.21
CA PHE A 24 11.70 0.80 14.46
C PHE A 24 10.87 0.01 13.44
N ALA A 25 11.30 -1.19 13.03
CA ALA A 25 10.59 -2.00 12.03
C ALA A 25 9.17 -2.37 12.50
N ARG A 26 8.99 -2.57 13.82
CA ARG A 26 7.71 -2.87 14.46
C ARG A 26 6.89 -1.63 14.83
N CYS A 27 7.31 -0.46 14.38
CA CYS A 27 6.65 0.83 14.62
C CYS A 27 6.20 1.46 13.30
N VAL A 28 5.32 2.45 13.38
CA VAL A 28 5.15 3.46 12.32
C VAL A 28 6.22 4.54 12.55
N ASP A 29 7.28 4.56 11.75
CA ASP A 29 8.42 5.48 11.93
C ASP A 29 8.98 5.95 10.58
N ILE A 30 8.39 7.02 10.07
CA ILE A 30 8.71 7.59 8.75
C ILE A 30 10.13 8.13 8.62
N HIS A 31 10.82 8.39 9.74
CA HIS A 31 12.15 9.01 9.70
C HIS A 31 13.26 7.97 9.70
N ARG A 32 13.04 6.82 10.36
CA ARG A 32 14.04 5.75 10.45
C ARG A 32 13.87 4.68 9.39
N LYS A 33 12.64 4.49 8.88
CA LYS A 33 12.40 3.53 7.80
C LYS A 33 12.89 4.10 6.46
N PRO A 34 13.65 3.33 5.67
CA PRO A 34 14.18 3.76 4.37
C PRO A 34 13.11 3.81 3.25
N GLY A 35 11.82 3.77 3.61
CA GLY A 35 10.69 3.80 2.67
C GLY A 35 9.36 3.52 3.37
N TYR A 36 8.28 3.53 2.58
CA TYR A 36 6.96 3.14 3.06
C TYR A 36 6.88 1.64 3.31
N ASP A 37 6.28 1.25 4.43
CA ASP A 37 6.11 -0.14 4.83
C ASP A 37 4.61 -0.49 4.89
N PRO A 38 4.06 -1.19 3.89
CA PRO A 38 2.62 -1.43 3.81
C PRO A 38 2.07 -2.32 4.93
N VAL A 39 2.92 -3.06 5.65
CA VAL A 39 2.44 -3.81 6.83
C VAL A 39 2.12 -2.91 8.02
N GLU A 40 2.47 -1.62 7.99
CA GLU A 40 2.06 -0.62 8.98
C GLU A 40 0.53 -0.41 9.06
N LEU A 41 -0.21 -0.82 8.02
CA LEU A 41 -1.66 -0.78 7.99
C LEU A 41 -2.31 -1.87 8.88
N PHE A 42 -1.51 -2.80 9.41
CA PHE A 42 -1.97 -3.94 10.17
C PHE A 42 -1.46 -3.87 11.61
N LEU A 43 -2.26 -4.39 12.54
CA LEU A 43 -1.79 -4.76 13.86
C LEU A 43 -1.19 -6.15 13.78
N ASP A 44 -0.07 -6.36 14.47
CA ASP A 44 0.66 -7.62 14.45
C ASP A 44 -0.27 -8.77 14.89
N PRO A 45 -0.63 -9.72 14.00
CA PRO A 45 -1.53 -10.81 14.32
C PRO A 45 -1.00 -11.75 15.40
N ALA A 46 0.31 -11.76 15.66
CA ALA A 46 0.90 -12.53 16.74
C ALA A 46 0.59 -11.96 18.15
N LEU A 47 0.10 -10.71 18.22
CA LEU A 47 -0.33 -10.12 19.49
C LEU A 47 -1.67 -10.70 19.93
N LYS A 48 -1.68 -11.42 21.06
CA LYS A 48 -2.92 -11.98 21.64
C LYS A 48 -3.96 -10.92 21.98
N PHE A 49 -3.52 -9.77 22.51
CA PHE A 49 -4.40 -8.68 22.95
C PHE A 49 -3.85 -7.32 22.47
N PRO A 50 -3.96 -6.99 21.18
CA PRO A 50 -3.30 -5.81 20.62
C PRO A 50 -3.82 -4.50 21.24
N LYS A 51 -5.12 -4.41 21.52
CA LYS A 51 -5.72 -3.26 22.22
C LYS A 51 -5.12 -3.04 23.61
N LEU A 52 -4.92 -4.12 24.38
CA LEU A 52 -4.32 -4.04 25.71
C LEU A 52 -2.87 -3.55 25.63
N LYS A 53 -2.09 -4.07 24.69
CA LYS A 53 -0.71 -3.62 24.44
C LYS A 53 -0.67 -2.13 24.09
N ILE A 54 -1.56 -1.67 23.20
CA ILE A 54 -1.67 -0.24 22.84
C ILE A 54 -2.00 0.60 24.08
N VAL A 55 -3.00 0.23 24.87
CA VAL A 55 -3.35 0.95 26.11
C VAL A 55 -2.15 1.03 27.06
N GLN A 56 -1.43 -0.08 27.25
CA GLN A 56 -0.21 -0.10 28.06
C GLN A 56 0.87 0.85 27.53
N ARG A 57 1.12 0.87 26.22
CA ARG A 57 2.09 1.80 25.59
C ARG A 57 1.66 3.25 25.75
N LEU A 58 0.38 3.55 25.61
CA LEU A 58 -0.15 4.90 25.82
C LEU A 58 -0.03 5.35 27.28
N LEU A 59 -0.25 4.44 28.25
CA LEU A 59 -0.01 4.72 29.67
C LEU A 59 1.47 5.01 29.95
N GLN A 60 2.39 4.19 29.40
CA GLN A 60 3.83 4.43 29.50
C GLN A 60 4.21 5.80 28.93
N LYS A 61 3.70 6.14 27.73
CA LYS A 61 3.90 7.45 27.11
C LYS A 61 3.38 8.59 28.00
N LYS A 62 2.18 8.43 28.58
CA LYS A 62 1.58 9.43 29.48
C LYS A 62 2.38 9.63 30.76
N LEU A 63 3.03 8.58 31.26
CA LEU A 63 3.90 8.62 32.44
C LEU A 63 5.33 9.11 32.12
N GLY A 64 5.64 9.45 30.86
CA GLY A 64 6.93 9.99 30.46
C GLY A 64 8.03 8.94 30.24
N PHE A 65 7.70 7.65 30.19
CA PHE A 65 8.67 6.61 29.89
C PHE A 65 9.09 6.65 28.42
N ARG A 66 10.38 6.39 28.18
CA ARG A 66 10.87 6.08 26.84
C ARG A 66 10.30 4.73 26.41
N MET A 67 9.54 4.72 25.32
CA MET A 67 8.84 3.54 24.82
C MET A 67 8.85 3.48 23.29
N LEU A 68 8.44 2.34 22.75
CA LEU A 68 8.16 2.12 21.33
C LEU A 68 6.70 1.67 21.17
N MET A 69 6.06 2.10 20.08
CA MET A 69 4.72 1.62 19.71
C MET A 69 4.87 0.37 18.82
N ASP A 70 5.35 -0.69 19.45
CA ASP A 70 5.77 -1.96 18.84
C ASP A 70 4.59 -2.89 18.52
N VAL A 71 3.71 -2.44 17.63
CA VAL A 71 2.45 -3.13 17.29
C VAL A 71 2.34 -3.50 15.82
N ILE A 72 3.36 -3.21 15.01
CA ILE A 72 3.40 -3.51 13.58
C ILE A 72 4.09 -4.88 13.36
N PRO A 73 3.53 -5.77 12.50
CA PRO A 73 4.15 -7.04 12.19
C PRO A 73 5.38 -6.88 11.28
N LEU A 74 6.20 -7.94 11.19
CA LEU A 74 7.27 -8.07 10.19
C LEU A 74 6.87 -9.00 9.03
N ASP A 75 5.67 -9.58 9.07
CA ASP A 75 5.18 -10.47 8.03
C ASP A 75 4.66 -9.68 6.82
N ALA A 76 5.53 -9.51 5.82
CA ALA A 76 5.22 -8.87 4.55
C ALA A 76 4.08 -9.56 3.77
N THR A 77 3.78 -10.82 4.04
CA THR A 77 2.74 -11.57 3.31
C THR A 77 1.33 -11.12 3.67
N LEU A 78 1.14 -10.34 4.74
CA LEU A 78 -0.15 -9.76 5.11
C LEU A 78 -0.68 -8.79 4.04
N VAL A 79 0.22 -8.15 3.30
CA VAL A 79 -0.11 -7.29 2.17
C VAL A 79 -0.34 -8.16 0.94
N LYS A 80 -1.60 -8.20 0.49
CA LYS A 80 -2.02 -9.04 -0.66
C LYS A 80 -2.06 -8.30 -2.00
N GLY A 81 -1.87 -6.99 -1.99
CA GLY A 81 -1.85 -6.16 -3.19
C GLY A 81 -0.43 -5.89 -3.70
N SER A 82 -0.34 -5.53 -4.97
CA SER A 82 0.85 -4.96 -5.60
C SER A 82 0.62 -3.49 -5.93
N HIS A 83 1.68 -2.78 -6.32
CA HIS A 83 1.59 -1.43 -6.84
C HIS A 83 2.71 -1.16 -7.85
N GLY A 84 2.47 -0.25 -8.80
CA GLY A 84 3.51 0.34 -9.64
C GLY A 84 3.86 -0.40 -10.93
N THR A 85 3.45 -1.66 -11.08
CA THR A 85 3.63 -2.44 -12.32
C THR A 85 2.29 -2.58 -13.05
N ARG A 86 2.29 -2.42 -14.37
CA ARG A 86 1.10 -2.71 -15.20
C ARG A 86 0.74 -4.20 -15.07
N PRO A 87 -0.54 -4.57 -14.84
CA PRO A 87 -0.94 -5.97 -14.84
C PRO A 87 -0.53 -6.67 -16.14
N ALA A 88 -0.17 -7.96 -16.08
CA ALA A 88 0.09 -8.74 -17.28
C ALA A 88 -1.20 -9.17 -18.01
N ASP A 89 -2.30 -9.30 -17.25
CA ASP A 89 -3.61 -9.72 -17.73
C ASP A 89 -4.51 -8.49 -17.97
N GLU A 90 -5.00 -8.36 -19.19
CA GLU A 90 -5.87 -7.25 -19.61
C GLU A 90 -7.19 -7.23 -18.85
N ARG A 91 -7.65 -8.37 -18.31
CA ARG A 91 -8.85 -8.44 -17.46
C ARG A 91 -8.73 -7.64 -16.16
N HIS A 92 -7.50 -7.30 -15.75
CA HIS A 92 -7.22 -6.48 -14.58
C HIS A 92 -6.95 -5.01 -14.94
N PHE A 93 -7.13 -4.61 -16.20
CA PHE A 93 -7.01 -3.22 -16.60
C PHE A 93 -8.16 -2.37 -16.06
N PRO A 94 -7.94 -1.07 -15.82
CA PRO A 94 -9.01 -0.17 -15.47
C PRO A 94 -10.04 -0.09 -16.60
N VAL A 95 -11.31 0.07 -16.23
CA VAL A 95 -12.41 0.23 -17.18
C VAL A 95 -12.88 1.69 -17.22
N ILE A 96 -13.31 2.13 -18.40
CA ILE A 96 -14.02 3.40 -18.60
C ILE A 96 -15.44 3.08 -19.07
N LEU A 97 -16.43 3.77 -18.50
CA LEU A 97 -17.85 3.57 -18.79
C LEU A 97 -18.51 4.93 -19.03
N SER A 98 -19.42 5.00 -19.99
CA SER A 98 -20.20 6.20 -20.30
C SER A 98 -21.61 5.83 -20.75
N ASN A 99 -22.57 6.70 -20.48
CA ASN A 99 -23.93 6.64 -21.02
C ASN A 99 -24.12 7.50 -22.29
N THR A 100 -23.07 8.21 -22.73
CA THR A 100 -23.10 9.05 -23.92
C THR A 100 -22.62 8.24 -25.13
N SER A 101 -23.54 8.02 -26.08
CA SER A 101 -23.23 7.29 -27.31
C SER A 101 -22.14 8.00 -28.12
N GLY A 102 -21.17 7.25 -28.64
CA GLY A 102 -20.07 7.79 -29.45
C GLY A 102 -18.96 8.53 -28.69
N LEU A 103 -19.05 8.63 -27.34
CA LEU A 103 -18.02 9.30 -26.54
C LEU A 103 -16.75 8.44 -26.40
N ILE A 104 -16.93 7.15 -26.14
CA ILE A 104 -15.84 6.19 -26.02
C ILE A 104 -15.61 5.58 -27.41
N PRO A 105 -14.38 5.61 -27.96
CA PRO A 105 -14.06 4.93 -29.21
C PRO A 105 -14.45 3.45 -29.19
N ASP A 106 -14.86 2.90 -30.32
CA ASP A 106 -15.23 1.47 -30.47
C ASP A 106 -14.02 0.50 -30.38
N ASP A 107 -12.85 0.98 -29.96
CA ASP A 107 -11.66 0.15 -29.73
C ASP A 107 -11.80 -0.66 -28.43
N ASP A 108 -11.40 -1.95 -28.46
CA ASP A 108 -11.43 -2.82 -27.27
C ASP A 108 -10.56 -2.32 -26.10
N CYS A 109 -9.55 -1.48 -26.38
CA CYS A 109 -8.67 -0.92 -25.36
C CYS A 109 -8.22 0.50 -25.72
N ILE A 110 -8.34 1.42 -24.77
CA ILE A 110 -7.85 2.79 -24.89
C ILE A 110 -6.55 2.94 -24.10
N SER A 111 -5.54 3.57 -24.71
CA SER A 111 -4.31 3.92 -24.01
C SER A 111 -4.61 4.83 -22.81
N SER A 112 -4.03 4.54 -21.64
CA SER A 112 -4.30 5.30 -20.41
C SER A 112 -4.04 6.80 -20.53
N VAL A 113 -3.10 7.21 -21.39
CA VAL A 113 -2.81 8.64 -21.62
C VAL A 113 -3.87 9.37 -22.44
N ARG A 114 -4.71 8.62 -23.19
CA ARG A 114 -5.80 9.18 -23.99
C ARG A 114 -7.12 9.31 -23.22
N VAL A 115 -7.22 8.70 -22.04
CA VAL A 115 -8.42 8.81 -21.18
C VAL A 115 -8.77 10.27 -20.89
N ALA A 116 -7.77 11.14 -20.74
CA ALA A 116 -7.99 12.56 -20.52
C ALA A 116 -8.67 13.27 -21.71
N GLU A 117 -8.46 12.81 -22.95
CA GLU A 117 -9.11 13.35 -24.16
C GLU A 117 -10.61 13.03 -24.14
N VAL A 118 -10.96 11.77 -23.82
CA VAL A 118 -12.35 11.30 -23.70
C VAL A 118 -13.09 12.06 -22.60
N ILE A 119 -12.44 12.30 -21.47
CA ILE A 119 -13.02 13.10 -20.38
C ILE A 119 -13.26 14.54 -20.84
N LYS A 120 -12.32 15.14 -21.58
CA LYS A 120 -12.45 16.53 -22.06
C LYS A 120 -13.54 16.70 -23.12
N SER A 121 -13.68 15.76 -24.06
CA SER A 121 -14.73 15.85 -25.09
C SER A 121 -16.13 15.85 -24.47
N TYR A 122 -16.35 15.04 -23.43
CA TYR A 122 -17.61 15.02 -22.69
C TYR A 122 -18.05 16.40 -22.19
N PHE A 123 -17.10 17.21 -21.70
CA PHE A 123 -17.39 18.56 -21.20
C PHE A 123 -17.37 19.65 -22.27
N SER A 124 -16.83 19.37 -23.46
CA SER A 124 -16.77 20.34 -24.56
C SER A 124 -17.98 20.28 -25.47
N ASP A 125 -18.65 19.12 -25.52
CA ASP A 125 -19.83 18.85 -26.34
C ASP A 125 -21.17 19.03 -25.58
N GLN A 126 -21.13 19.53 -24.33
CA GLN A 126 -22.29 19.98 -23.53
C GLN A 126 -22.49 21.48 -23.69
#